data_AF-A0A421DJ83-F1
#
_entry.id   AF-A0A421DJ83-F1
#
_cell.length_a   1.000
_cell.length_b   1.000
_cell.length_c   1.000
_cell.angle_alpha   90.00
_cell.angle_beta   90.00
_cell.angle_gamma   90.00
#
_symmetry.space_group_name_H-M   'P 1'
#
loop_
_entity.id
_entity.type
_entity.pdbx_description
1 polymer ?
#
loop_
_entity_poly.entity_id
_entity_poly.type
_entity_poly.pdbx_seq_one_letter_code
_entity_poly.pdbx_strand_id
1 'polypeptide(L)' 'MQQGFRLRAIVRHDREGADWIRDNGELYLAGDWLTRSGLPGQSLNIELLPGKITIRAEQEVMLA' A
#
# COMPACT_ATOMS: atom_id res chain seq x y z
N MET A 1 -22.89 4.08 -15.90
CA MET A 1 -23.07 3.63 -14.50
C MET A 1 -22.06 2.51 -14.27
N GLN A 2 -20.95 2.76 -13.57
CA GLN A 2 -19.97 1.73 -13.23
C GLN A 2 -19.70 1.82 -11.73
N GLN A 3 -20.11 0.80 -10.99
CA GLN A 3 -19.98 0.74 -9.54
C GLN A 3 -18.69 -0.02 -9.23
N GLY A 4 -17.62 0.73 -8.91
CA GLY A 4 -16.32 0.15 -8.54
C GLY A 4 -16.27 -0.27 -7.07
N PHE A 5 -15.85 -1.50 -6.80
CA PHE A 5 -15.66 -2.02 -5.46
C PHE A 5 -14.46 -1.33 -4.79
N ARG A 6 -14.69 -0.57 -3.72
CA ARG A 6 -13.65 0.07 -2.90
C ARG A 6 -13.01 -0.96 -1.97
N LEU A 7 -11.76 -1.34 -2.21
CA LEU A 7 -11.00 -2.14 -1.24
C LEU A 7 -10.63 -1.22 -0.05
N ARG A 8 -11.13 -1.53 1.15
CA ARG A 8 -10.72 -0.82 2.38
C ARG A 8 -9.34 -1.33 2.80
N ALA A 9 -8.28 -0.59 2.48
CA ALA A 9 -7.03 -0.72 3.21
C ALA A 9 -7.27 -0.19 4.64
N ILE A 10 -7.17 -1.06 5.66
CA ILE A 10 -7.27 -0.66 7.07
C ILE A 10 -5.96 0.02 7.46
N VAL A 11 -5.85 1.30 7.14
CA VAL A 11 -4.91 2.22 7.78
C VAL A 11 -5.67 2.81 8.97
N ARG A 12 -5.06 2.88 10.17
CA ARG A 12 -5.70 3.39 11.42
C ARG A 12 -5.99 4.91 11.40
N HIS A 13 -6.42 5.44 10.27
CA HIS A 13 -6.99 6.76 10.13
C HIS A 13 -7.96 6.73 8.94
N ASP A 14 -9.26 6.96 9.20
CA ASP A 14 -10.42 6.61 8.36
C ASP A 14 -10.49 7.20 6.93
N ARG A 15 -9.43 7.81 6.37
CA ARG A 15 -9.54 8.59 5.11
C ARG A 15 -8.40 8.46 4.11
N GLU A 16 -7.38 7.66 4.34
CA GLU A 16 -6.23 7.61 3.43
C GLU A 16 -5.83 6.15 3.18
N GLY A 17 -6.47 5.51 2.21
CA GLY A 17 -6.20 4.12 1.85
C GLY A 17 -6.40 3.93 0.36
N ALA A 18 -5.39 3.31 -0.27
CA ALA A 18 -5.30 2.79 -1.64
C ALA A 18 -6.37 3.33 -2.60
N ASP A 19 -5.95 4.13 -3.58
CA ASP A 19 -6.89 4.81 -4.47
C ASP A 19 -7.63 3.75 -5.30
N TRP A 20 -7.02 3.05 -6.28
CA TRP A 20 -7.78 2.14 -7.19
C TRP A 20 -7.09 0.80 -7.51
N ILE A 21 -7.91 -0.23 -7.77
CA ILE A 21 -7.52 -1.45 -8.49
C ILE A 21 -7.96 -1.30 -9.95
N ARG A 22 -7.04 -1.46 -10.90
CA ARG A 22 -7.35 -1.41 -12.34
C ARG A 22 -7.98 -2.73 -12.82
N ASP A 23 -8.62 -2.69 -13.98
CA ASP A 23 -9.25 -3.87 -14.61
C ASP A 23 -8.24 -5.00 -14.91
N ASN A 24 -6.95 -4.67 -15.00
CA ASN A 24 -5.86 -5.63 -15.16
C ASN A 24 -5.33 -6.20 -13.82
N GLY A 25 -5.95 -5.85 -12.70
CA GLY A 25 -5.58 -6.31 -11.36
C GLY A 25 -4.45 -5.52 -10.68
N GLU A 26 -3.96 -4.43 -11.28
CA GLU A 26 -2.93 -3.57 -10.66
C GLU A 26 -3.51 -2.72 -9.53
N LEU A 27 -2.82 -2.70 -8.38
CA LEU A 27 -3.14 -1.83 -7.24
C LEU A 27 -2.28 -0.56 -7.26
N TYR A 28 -2.92 0.61 -7.33
CA TYR A 28 -2.24 1.91 -7.24
C TYR A 28 -2.41 2.50 -5.84
N LEU A 29 -1.28 2.87 -5.22
CA LEU A 29 -1.22 3.63 -3.98
C LEU A 29 -0.77 5.05 -4.31
N ALA A 30 -1.58 6.05 -3.98
CA ALA A 30 -1.30 7.45 -4.23
C ALA A 30 -1.82 8.33 -3.08
N GLY A 31 -1.31 9.56 -3.01
CA GLY A 31 -1.69 10.58 -2.03
C GLY A 31 -0.56 10.96 -1.08
N ASP A 32 -0.74 12.09 -0.39
CA ASP A 32 0.29 12.68 0.48
C ASP A 32 0.73 11.75 1.61
N TRP A 33 -0.16 10.87 2.07
CA TRP A 33 0.14 9.86 3.07
C TRP A 33 1.27 8.92 2.65
N LEU A 34 1.39 8.60 1.36
CA LEU A 34 2.45 7.74 0.83
C LEU A 34 3.79 8.45 0.95
N THR A 35 3.86 9.74 0.60
CA THR A 35 5.07 10.56 0.80
C THR A 35 5.41 10.68 2.29
N ARG A 36 4.41 10.92 3.16
CA ARG A 36 4.60 11.03 4.62
C ARG A 36 4.99 9.70 5.28
N SER A 37 4.67 8.56 4.67
CA SER A 37 5.02 7.23 5.19
C SER A 37 6.53 6.96 5.18
N GLY A 38 7.29 7.75 4.41
CA GLY A 38 8.71 7.53 4.17
C GLY A 38 9.02 6.37 3.24
N LEU A 39 8.04 5.55 2.82
CA LEU A 39 8.27 4.39 1.94
C LEU A 39 8.87 4.74 0.56
N PRO A 40 8.50 5.85 -0.12
CA PRO A 40 9.04 6.16 -1.44
C PRO A 40 10.57 6.30 -1.44
N GLY A 41 11.22 5.78 -2.48
CA GLY A 41 12.68 5.90 -2.67
C GLY A 41 13.51 4.86 -1.90
N GLN A 42 12.88 3.94 -1.19
CA GLN A 42 13.54 2.83 -0.50
C GLN A 42 13.29 1.49 -1.22
N SER A 43 14.14 0.50 -0.97
CA SER A 43 13.79 -0.89 -1.25
C SER A 43 12.65 -1.32 -0.34
N LEU A 44 11.70 -2.09 -0.87
CA LEU A 44 10.46 -2.43 -0.18
C LEU A 44 10.28 -3.94 -0.10
N ASN A 45 9.86 -4.41 1.08
CA ASN A 45 9.34 -5.76 1.28
C ASN A 45 7.81 -5.75 1.16
N ILE A 46 7.29 -6.69 0.35
CA ILE A 46 5.85 -6.88 0.13
C ILE A 46 5.44 -8.26 0.65
N GLU A 47 4.54 -8.26 1.63
CA GLU A 47 3.98 -9.47 2.23
C GLU A 47 2.51 -9.61 1.82
N LEU A 48 2.15 -10.78 1.30
CA LEU A 48 0.81 -11.10 0.83
C LEU A 48 0.14 -12.11 1.77
N LEU A 49 -0.96 -11.70 2.38
CA LEU A 49 -1.84 -12.55 3.18
C LEU A 49 -3.28 -12.47 2.64
N PRO A 50 -4.14 -13.49 2.88
CA PRO A 50 -5.53 -13.43 2.45
C PRO A 50 -6.22 -12.15 2.91
N GLY A 51 -6.63 -11.30 1.96
CA GLY A 51 -7.28 -10.02 2.23
C GLY A 51 -6.38 -8.91 2.77
N LYS A 52 -5.05 -9.08 2.80
CA LYS A 52 -4.11 -8.09 3.34
C LYS A 52 -2.79 -8.06 2.57
N ILE A 53 -2.41 -6.87 2.12
CA ILE A 53 -1.07 -6.57 1.59
C ILE A 53 -0.36 -5.71 2.62
N THR A 54 0.84 -6.11 3.04
CA THR A 54 1.69 -5.30 3.92
C THR A 54 2.93 -4.84 3.16
N ILE A 55 3.16 -3.54 3.12
CA ILE A 55 4.33 -2.92 2.49
C ILE A 55 5.20 -2.33 3.59
N ARG A 56 6.49 -2.65 3.60
CA ARG A 56 7.46 -2.17 4.59
C ARG A 56 8.74 -1.77 3.89
N ALA A 57 9.44 -0.76 4.42
CA ALA A 57 10.82 -0.52 4.01
C ALA A 57 11.66 -1.76 4.32
N GLU A 58 12.56 -2.13 3.41
CA GLU A 58 13.54 -3.16 3.66
C GLU A 58 14.46 -2.70 4.78
N GLN A 59 14.53 -3.49 5.86
CA GLN A 59 15.57 -3.28 6.87
C GLN A 59 16.83 -3.92 6.30
N GLU A 60 17.85 -3.12 6.02
CA GLU A 60 19.21 -3.66 5.92
C GLU A 60 19.49 -4.38 7.23
N VAL A 61 19.63 -5.71 7.14
CA VAL A 61 20.15 -6.49 8.26
C VAL A 61 21.61 -6.08 8.39
N MET A 62 21.89 -5.12 9.27
CA MET A 62 23.25 -4.87 9.71
C MET A 62 23.70 -6.11 10.48
N LEU A 63 24.34 -7.04 9.78
CA LEU A 63 25.09 -8.11 10.41
C LEU A 63 26.34 -7.46 11.02
N ALA A 64 26.25 -7.15 12.32
CA ALA A 64 27.38 -6.72 13.14
C ALA A 64 28.23 -7.93 13.55
#